data_AF-A0AAN6Y534-F1
#
_entry.id   AF-A0AAN6Y534-F1
#
_cell.length_a   1.000
_cell.length_b   1.000
_cell.length_c   1.000
_cell.angle_alpha   90.00
_cell.angle_beta   90.00
_cell.angle_gamma   90.00
#
_symmetry.space_group_name_H-M   'P 1'
#
loop_
_entity.id
_entity.type
_entity.pdbx_description
1 polymer ?
#
loop_
_entity_poly.entity_id
_entity_poly.type
_entity_poly.pdbx_seq_one_letter_code
_entity_poly.pdbx_strand_id
1 'polypeptide(L)'
;MLRISYWVFPIISGVVWLTTLLALLLYWIVDEKRPRYSSMGPTQNIAFISDVGASDLKPLFIAGCVITGVFLDISFLSDRWLRHRGRLVPNATRGEKVLSGLTIFFAVVGTVGMIFLSIFDTAHYPKHHDVFLLLFIVGFVLSAVCICWEYQRLGNRYRDHRILRTSFWMKLIFVVVEILLAIGFITFTFITKFDTAAVFEWIIAFIFSAYLFSFYVDLYPAVNTKDPRNLHSKEPHQSRFPAVADAAQEQEMEEGHATASSLQSDTDQLTGGRYYSADATGVTVGSGAGSGNGAPVVPPAVGQNGHHHANGGGHSNNF
;
A
#
# COMPACT_ATOMS: atom_id res chain seq x y z
N MET A 1 14.88 -26.61 -8.67
CA MET A 1 15.09 -25.17 -8.46
C MET A 1 14.10 -24.68 -7.41
N LEU A 2 14.58 -24.18 -6.26
CA LEU A 2 13.71 -23.54 -5.26
C LEU A 2 13.28 -22.16 -5.76
N ARG A 3 12.00 -21.99 -6.11
CA ARG A 3 11.42 -20.66 -6.34
C ARG A 3 11.08 -20.03 -4.99
N ILE A 4 12.08 -19.38 -4.37
CA ILE A 4 11.87 -18.57 -3.16
C ILE A 4 10.74 -17.59 -3.46
N SER A 5 9.71 -17.60 -2.61
CA SER A 5 8.50 -16.83 -2.82
C SER A 5 8.44 -15.67 -1.84
N TYR A 6 8.06 -14.49 -2.33
CA TYR A 6 8.22 -13.21 -1.63
C TYR A 6 7.56 -13.17 -0.25
N TRP A 7 6.49 -13.95 -0.03
CA TRP A 7 5.82 -14.07 1.28
C TRP A 7 6.66 -14.70 2.39
N VAL A 8 7.78 -15.34 2.07
CA VAL A 8 8.68 -15.98 3.06
C VAL A 8 9.51 -14.94 3.82
N PHE A 9 9.84 -13.80 3.21
CA PHE A 9 10.69 -12.77 3.82
C PHE A 9 10.16 -12.21 5.17
N PRO A 10 8.88 -11.79 5.30
CA PRO A 10 8.37 -11.30 6.58
C PRO A 10 8.21 -12.41 7.62
N ILE A 11 8.04 -13.66 7.20
CA ILE A 11 8.01 -14.80 8.12
C ILE A 11 9.40 -15.07 8.69
N ILE A 12 10.47 -15.01 7.89
CA ILE A 12 11.84 -15.14 8.40
C ILE A 12 12.14 -14.01 9.40
N SER A 13 11.79 -12.76 9.06
CA SER A 13 11.94 -11.62 9.97
C SER A 13 11.21 -11.84 11.31
N GLY A 14 9.91 -12.16 11.26
CA GLY A 14 9.10 -12.41 12.47
C GLY A 14 9.53 -13.63 13.28
N VAL A 15 9.92 -14.74 12.64
CA VAL A 15 10.42 -15.95 13.34
C VAL A 15 11.74 -15.68 14.03
N VAL A 16 12.69 -15.01 13.37
CA VAL A 16 14.00 -14.71 13.96
C VAL A 16 13.85 -13.75 15.13
N TRP A 17 13.09 -12.66 14.96
CA TRP A 17 12.81 -11.71 16.04
C TRP A 17 12.15 -12.39 17.26
N LEU A 18 11.06 -13.15 17.04
CA LEU A 18 10.38 -13.88 18.10
C LEU A 18 11.29 -14.91 18.78
N THR A 19 12.15 -15.59 18.02
CA THR A 19 13.12 -16.55 18.57
C THR A 19 14.18 -15.85 19.42
N THR A 20 14.69 -14.69 18.99
CA THR A 20 15.60 -13.86 19.79
C THR A 20 14.95 -13.41 21.10
N LEU A 21 13.71 -12.90 21.06
CA LEU A 21 12.99 -12.49 22.27
C LEU A 21 12.74 -13.67 23.23
N LEU A 22 12.28 -14.81 22.72
CA LEU A 22 12.05 -16.00 23.54
C LEU A 22 13.36 -16.56 24.11
N ALA A 23 14.46 -16.53 23.36
CA ALA A 23 15.77 -16.95 23.85
C ALA A 23 16.25 -16.06 25.01
N LEU A 24 16.21 -14.73 24.84
CA LEU A 24 16.57 -13.77 25.90
C LEU A 24 15.68 -13.94 27.14
N LEU A 25 14.35 -14.02 26.97
CA LEU A 25 13.41 -14.15 28.08
C LEU A 25 13.56 -15.46 28.84
N LEU A 26 13.71 -16.59 28.14
CA LEU A 26 13.86 -17.91 28.75
C LEU A 26 15.23 -18.06 29.42
N TYR A 27 16.30 -17.52 28.84
CA TYR A 27 17.63 -17.52 29.45
C TYR A 27 17.63 -16.77 30.79
N TRP A 28 17.15 -15.53 30.81
CA TRP A 28 17.04 -14.73 32.03
C TRP A 28 16.14 -15.38 33.09
N ILE A 29 15.01 -15.98 32.71
CA ILE A 29 14.06 -16.59 33.67
C ILE A 29 14.52 -17.95 34.18
N VAL A 30 15.04 -18.82 33.32
CA VAL A 30 15.23 -20.26 33.61
C VAL A 30 16.66 -20.61 33.97
N ASP A 31 17.64 -20.10 33.22
CA ASP A 31 19.04 -20.47 33.38
C ASP A 31 19.71 -19.63 34.48
N GLU A 32 19.70 -18.30 34.30
CA GLU A 32 20.29 -17.36 35.26
C GLU A 32 19.40 -17.12 36.50
N LYS A 33 18.11 -17.46 36.42
CA LYS A 33 17.11 -17.35 37.52
C LYS A 33 16.84 -15.91 37.97
N ARG A 34 16.72 -15.00 37.00
CA ARG A 34 16.42 -13.57 37.14
C ARG A 34 17.46 -12.79 37.94
N PRO A 35 18.74 -12.77 37.52
CA PRO A 35 19.74 -11.91 38.13
C PRO A 35 19.42 -10.44 37.87
N ARG A 36 20.03 -9.59 38.68
CA ARG A 36 20.07 -8.14 38.49
C ARG A 36 21.39 -7.77 37.81
N TYR A 37 21.33 -7.33 36.56
CA TYR A 37 22.51 -6.91 35.79
C TYR A 37 23.03 -5.53 36.23
N SER A 38 24.26 -5.21 35.84
CA SER A 38 24.93 -3.92 36.08
C SER A 38 24.26 -2.75 35.36
N SER A 39 23.59 -2.99 34.24
CA SER A 39 22.83 -1.98 33.47
C SER A 39 21.50 -1.57 34.11
N MET A 40 20.95 -2.40 35.01
CA MET A 40 19.63 -2.16 35.61
C MET A 40 19.60 -0.93 36.53
N GLY A 41 18.58 -0.08 36.40
CA GLY A 41 18.34 1.06 37.27
C GLY A 41 18.20 0.66 38.76
N PRO A 42 18.55 1.51 39.74
CA PRO A 42 18.75 1.09 41.14
C PRO A 42 17.57 0.38 41.84
N THR A 43 16.34 0.62 41.38
CA THR A 43 15.09 0.08 41.92
C THR A 43 14.46 -1.02 41.07
N GLN A 44 15.14 -1.45 40.00
CA GLN A 44 14.65 -2.40 39.00
C GLN A 44 14.88 -3.86 39.41
N ASN A 45 13.85 -4.68 39.21
CA ASN A 45 13.75 -6.12 39.49
C ASN A 45 13.42 -6.94 38.22
N ILE A 46 12.86 -6.30 37.19
CA ILE A 46 12.55 -6.90 35.88
C ILE A 46 13.54 -6.39 34.84
N ALA A 47 14.26 -7.28 34.15
CA ALA A 47 15.18 -6.90 33.09
C ALA A 47 14.44 -6.26 31.89
N PHE A 48 15.01 -5.18 31.35
CA PHE A 48 14.72 -4.78 29.97
C PHE A 48 15.30 -5.84 29.01
N ILE A 49 14.75 -5.94 27.79
CA ILE A 49 15.30 -6.76 26.70
C ILE A 49 16.74 -6.33 26.43
N SER A 50 16.99 -5.03 26.47
CA SER A 50 18.32 -4.43 26.31
C SER A 50 19.31 -4.80 27.41
N ASP A 51 18.86 -5.06 28.64
CA ASP A 51 19.73 -5.54 29.73
C ASP A 51 20.20 -6.98 29.46
N VAL A 52 19.26 -7.89 29.12
CA VAL A 52 19.62 -9.28 28.74
C VAL A 52 20.48 -9.26 27.47
N GLY A 53 20.14 -8.40 26.50
CA GLY A 53 20.89 -8.18 25.27
C GLY A 53 22.25 -7.50 25.45
N ALA A 54 22.58 -6.97 26.63
CA ALA A 54 23.90 -6.46 26.99
C ALA A 54 24.81 -7.53 27.64
N SER A 55 24.23 -8.65 28.10
CA SER A 55 24.90 -9.76 28.78
C SER A 55 25.53 -10.77 27.80
N ASP A 56 25.77 -12.01 28.25
CA ASP A 56 26.39 -13.09 27.46
C ASP A 56 25.64 -13.39 26.15
N LEU A 57 24.34 -13.11 26.06
CA LEU A 57 23.55 -13.26 24.83
C LEU A 57 23.66 -12.08 23.84
N LYS A 58 24.51 -11.08 24.08
CA LYS A 58 24.73 -9.95 23.15
C LYS A 58 25.00 -10.38 21.69
N PRO A 59 25.81 -11.41 21.37
CA PRO A 59 26.01 -11.86 19.99
C PRO A 59 24.72 -12.39 19.34
N LEU A 60 23.85 -13.05 20.11
CA LEU A 60 22.55 -13.55 19.68
C LEU A 60 21.56 -12.40 19.44
N PHE A 61 21.60 -11.37 20.29
CA PHE A 61 20.79 -10.16 20.11
C PHE A 61 21.18 -9.39 18.84
N ILE A 62 22.47 -9.15 18.62
CA ILE A 62 22.98 -8.50 17.39
C ILE A 62 22.58 -9.29 16.13
N ALA A 63 22.80 -10.61 16.13
CA ALA A 63 22.41 -11.46 15.00
C ALA A 63 20.89 -11.42 14.75
N GLY A 64 20.08 -11.45 15.81
CA GLY A 64 18.63 -11.28 15.76
C GLY A 64 18.21 -9.97 15.10
N CYS A 65 18.75 -8.83 15.57
CA CYS A 65 18.47 -7.50 15.03
C CYS A 65 18.84 -7.38 13.54
N VAL A 66 20.06 -7.79 13.16
CA VAL A 66 20.55 -7.70 11.78
C VAL A 66 19.68 -8.53 10.82
N ILE A 67 19.38 -9.78 11.16
CA ILE A 67 18.59 -10.66 10.30
C ILE A 67 17.12 -10.17 10.24
N THR A 68 16.55 -9.75 11.37
CA THR A 68 15.17 -9.23 11.45
C THR A 68 14.98 -8.04 10.52
N GLY A 69 15.83 -7.01 10.66
CA GLY A 69 15.73 -5.77 9.88
C GLY A 69 15.97 -5.99 8.39
N VAL A 70 17.02 -6.74 8.01
CA VAL A 70 17.32 -7.02 6.59
C VAL A 70 16.17 -7.77 5.90
N PHE A 71 15.57 -8.78 6.54
CA PHE A 71 14.44 -9.49 5.95
C PHE A 71 13.14 -8.65 5.93
N LEU A 72 12.97 -7.72 6.87
CA LEU A 72 11.87 -6.76 6.86
C LEU A 72 12.01 -5.74 5.70
N ASP A 73 13.18 -5.14 5.52
CA ASP A 73 13.45 -4.22 4.42
C ASP A 73 13.28 -4.91 3.06
N ILE A 74 13.77 -6.15 2.90
CA ILE A 74 13.53 -6.97 1.70
C ILE A 74 12.03 -7.23 1.48
N SER A 75 11.21 -7.30 2.55
CA SER A 75 9.75 -7.44 2.44
C SER A 75 9.11 -6.17 1.86
N PHE A 76 9.51 -4.98 2.31
CA PHE A 76 9.05 -3.71 1.75
C PHE A 76 9.50 -3.47 0.32
N LEU A 77 10.76 -3.80 0.00
CA LEU A 77 11.26 -3.79 -1.39
C LEU A 77 10.48 -4.76 -2.28
N SER A 78 10.14 -5.95 -1.76
CA SER A 78 9.36 -6.96 -2.49
C SER A 78 7.95 -6.49 -2.80
N ASP A 79 7.24 -5.92 -1.82
CA ASP A 79 5.91 -5.34 -2.01
C ASP A 79 5.93 -4.24 -3.09
N ARG A 80 6.83 -3.26 -2.95
CA ARG A 80 7.01 -2.16 -3.91
C ARG A 80 7.35 -2.65 -5.32
N TRP A 81 8.18 -3.69 -5.44
CA TRP A 81 8.53 -4.30 -6.73
C TRP A 81 7.35 -5.06 -7.35
N LEU A 82 6.55 -5.79 -6.55
CA LEU A 82 5.38 -6.52 -7.02
C LEU A 82 4.25 -5.59 -7.49
N ARG A 83 4.06 -4.43 -6.83
CA ARG A 83 3.18 -3.34 -7.30
C ARG A 83 3.67 -2.75 -8.62
N HIS A 84 4.97 -2.49 -8.75
CA HIS A 84 5.55 -1.99 -10.00
C HIS A 84 5.49 -3.02 -11.14
N ARG A 85 5.48 -4.33 -10.83
CA ARG A 85 5.30 -5.42 -11.79
C ARG A 85 3.83 -5.75 -12.09
N GLY A 86 2.86 -5.04 -11.51
CA GLY A 86 1.42 -5.27 -11.73
C GLY A 86 0.90 -6.60 -11.16
N ARG A 87 1.64 -7.24 -10.24
CA ARG A 87 1.22 -8.48 -9.55
C ARG A 87 0.48 -8.20 -8.24
N LEU A 88 0.69 -7.00 -7.68
CA LEU A 88 -0.16 -6.36 -6.68
C LEU A 88 -0.78 -5.10 -7.29
N VAL A 89 -1.79 -4.55 -6.63
CA VAL A 89 -2.53 -3.35 -7.08
C VAL A 89 -1.55 -2.17 -7.27
N PRO A 90 -1.48 -1.56 -8.48
CA PRO A 90 -0.42 -0.61 -8.80
C PRO A 90 -0.66 0.80 -8.23
N ASN A 91 0.43 1.42 -7.78
CA ASN A 91 0.46 2.80 -7.26
C ASN A 91 0.36 3.79 -8.42
N ALA A 92 -0.86 4.14 -8.81
CA ALA A 92 -1.16 4.95 -9.99
C ALA A 92 -0.87 6.45 -9.78
N THR A 93 -0.96 6.98 -8.55
CA THR A 93 -0.72 8.41 -8.29
C THR A 93 0.72 8.69 -7.83
N ARG A 94 1.20 9.92 -8.07
CA ARG A 94 2.53 10.38 -7.59
C ARG A 94 2.66 10.24 -6.07
N GLY A 95 1.60 10.52 -5.31
CA GLY A 95 1.59 10.41 -3.85
C GLY A 95 1.83 8.98 -3.36
N GLU A 96 1.15 7.98 -3.94
CA GLU A 96 1.34 6.56 -3.59
C GLU A 96 2.78 6.08 -3.88
N LYS A 97 3.44 6.64 -4.90
CA LYS A 97 4.85 6.33 -5.19
C LYS A 97 5.81 6.97 -4.17
N VAL A 98 5.48 8.15 -3.66
CA VAL A 98 6.24 8.85 -2.60
C VAL A 98 6.05 8.20 -1.24
N LEU A 99 4.82 7.91 -0.81
CA LEU A 99 4.55 7.21 0.47
C LEU A 99 5.25 5.84 0.54
N SER A 100 5.23 5.09 -0.56
CA SER A 100 5.97 3.82 -0.69
C SER A 100 7.50 4.01 -0.64
N GLY A 101 8.01 5.16 -1.09
CA GLY A 101 9.43 5.51 -0.97
C GLY A 101 9.83 5.91 0.45
N LEU A 102 9.01 6.73 1.11
CA LEU A 102 9.18 7.13 2.51
C LEU A 102 9.07 5.93 3.46
N THR A 103 8.15 5.01 3.19
CA THR A 103 8.02 3.71 3.87
C THR A 103 9.37 2.99 3.94
N ILE A 104 10.01 2.77 2.78
CA ILE A 104 11.29 2.05 2.68
C ILE A 104 12.41 2.86 3.33
N PHE A 105 12.44 4.19 3.15
CA PHE A 105 13.45 5.04 3.78
C PHE A 105 13.38 4.99 5.32
N PHE A 106 12.20 5.18 5.90
CA PHE A 106 12.01 5.14 7.35
C PHE A 106 12.17 3.72 7.93
N ALA A 107 11.86 2.68 7.17
CA ALA A 107 12.15 1.30 7.55
C ALA A 107 13.65 1.05 7.67
N VAL A 108 14.44 1.44 6.66
CA VAL A 108 15.91 1.33 6.70
C VAL A 108 16.50 2.15 7.85
N VAL A 109 15.96 3.35 8.15
CA VAL A 109 16.36 4.13 9.34
C VAL A 109 16.03 3.38 10.64
N GLY A 110 14.87 2.72 10.73
CA GLY A 110 14.49 1.85 11.84
C GLY A 110 15.41 0.65 12.00
N THR A 111 15.74 -0.05 10.91
CA THR A 111 16.71 -1.16 10.85
C THR A 111 18.09 -0.71 11.31
N VAL A 112 18.56 0.46 10.86
CA VAL A 112 19.83 1.06 11.31
C VAL A 112 19.80 1.34 12.81
N GLY A 113 18.71 1.88 13.35
CA GLY A 113 18.51 2.03 14.80
C GLY A 113 18.57 0.69 15.55
N MET A 114 17.83 -0.32 15.08
CA MET A 114 17.76 -1.66 15.68
C MET A 114 19.14 -2.36 15.71
N ILE A 115 19.94 -2.21 14.65
CA ILE A 115 21.28 -2.77 14.59
C ILE A 115 22.20 -2.00 15.56
N PHE A 116 22.22 -0.67 15.52
CA PHE A 116 23.13 0.10 16.38
C PHE A 116 22.81 0.01 17.87
N LEU A 117 21.54 -0.08 18.30
CA LEU A 117 21.19 -0.30 19.71
C LEU A 117 21.63 -1.68 20.23
N SER A 118 21.79 -2.68 19.35
CA SER A 118 22.31 -4.00 19.74
C SER A 118 23.85 -4.03 19.87
N ILE A 119 24.54 -3.13 19.17
CA ILE A 119 26.01 -2.99 19.22
C ILE A 119 26.41 -2.08 20.39
N PHE A 120 25.76 -0.91 20.50
CA PHE A 120 25.90 0.03 21.61
C PHE A 120 24.90 -0.31 22.70
N ASP A 121 25.30 -1.23 23.59
CA ASP A 121 24.47 -1.74 24.68
C ASP A 121 24.33 -0.76 25.86
N THR A 122 23.40 -1.09 26.77
CA THR A 122 23.08 -0.30 27.97
C THR A 122 24.15 -0.34 29.06
N ALA A 123 25.02 -1.36 29.09
CA ALA A 123 26.06 -1.50 30.11
C ALA A 123 27.30 -0.64 29.81
N HIS A 124 27.67 -0.49 28.54
CA HIS A 124 28.86 0.25 28.11
C HIS A 124 28.54 1.64 27.52
N TYR A 125 27.41 1.77 26.80
CA TYR A 125 27.09 2.97 26.00
C TYR A 125 25.63 3.45 26.14
N PRO A 126 25.04 3.54 27.35
CA PRO A 126 23.60 3.81 27.54
C PRO A 126 23.09 5.05 26.79
N LYS A 127 23.82 6.18 26.84
CA LYS A 127 23.43 7.39 26.10
C LYS A 127 23.39 7.23 24.58
N HIS A 128 24.13 6.30 24.01
CA HIS A 128 24.05 5.97 22.59
C HIS A 128 22.92 4.97 22.33
N HIS A 129 22.76 3.98 23.22
CA HIS A 129 21.63 3.05 23.20
C HIS A 129 20.29 3.79 23.14
N ASP A 130 20.05 4.73 24.05
CA ASP A 130 18.82 5.54 24.12
C ASP A 130 18.52 6.29 22.81
N VAL A 131 19.55 6.83 22.16
CA VAL A 131 19.43 7.56 20.88
C VAL A 131 19.12 6.61 19.73
N PHE A 132 19.73 5.42 19.69
CA PHE A 132 19.43 4.41 18.67
C PHE A 132 18.09 3.71 18.90
N LEU A 133 17.65 3.57 20.16
CA LEU A 133 16.31 3.12 20.54
C LEU A 133 15.24 4.12 20.08
N LEU A 134 15.46 5.42 20.28
CA LEU A 134 14.58 6.47 19.73
C LEU A 134 14.55 6.44 18.20
N LEU A 135 15.70 6.27 17.55
CA LEU A 135 15.80 6.16 16.08
C LEU A 135 15.05 4.94 15.53
N PHE A 136 15.17 3.79 16.22
CA PHE A 136 14.42 2.56 15.94
C PHE A 136 12.90 2.78 16.02
N ILE A 137 12.41 3.31 17.15
CA ILE A 137 10.98 3.56 17.37
C ILE A 137 10.44 4.54 16.33
N VAL A 138 11.08 5.70 16.17
CA VAL A 138 10.63 6.75 15.24
C VAL A 138 10.70 6.26 13.78
N GLY A 139 11.75 5.53 13.40
CA GLY A 139 11.89 4.96 12.07
C GLY A 139 10.74 4.01 11.71
N PHE A 140 10.50 2.99 12.53
CA PHE A 140 9.43 2.03 12.22
C PHE A 140 8.02 2.61 12.38
N VAL A 141 7.77 3.52 13.34
CA VAL A 141 6.47 4.21 13.45
C VAL A 141 6.20 5.10 12.24
N LEU A 142 7.17 5.90 11.77
CA LEU A 142 7.00 6.72 10.56
C LEU A 142 6.82 5.87 9.31
N SER A 143 7.54 4.76 9.18
CA SER A 143 7.35 3.77 8.11
C SER A 143 5.94 3.19 8.14
N ALA A 144 5.47 2.74 9.31
CA ALA A 144 4.16 2.16 9.52
C ALA A 144 3.00 3.14 9.22
N VAL A 145 3.15 4.41 9.59
CA VAL A 145 2.19 5.48 9.24
C VAL A 145 2.17 5.71 7.72
N CYS A 146 3.32 5.71 7.04
CA CYS A 146 3.37 5.81 5.57
C CYS A 146 2.67 4.63 4.88
N ILE A 147 2.89 3.41 5.37
CA ILE A 147 2.22 2.18 4.91
C ILE A 147 0.69 2.29 5.09
N CYS A 148 0.23 2.69 6.28
CA CYS A 148 -1.20 2.78 6.59
C CYS A 148 -1.88 3.84 5.71
N TRP A 149 -1.25 5.00 5.47
CA TRP A 149 -1.78 6.04 4.59
C TRP A 149 -1.81 5.57 3.12
N GLU A 150 -0.78 4.85 2.65
CA GLU A 150 -0.78 4.25 1.32
C GLU A 150 -1.95 3.27 1.14
N TYR A 151 -2.16 2.36 2.11
CA TYR A 151 -3.27 1.42 2.10
C TYR A 151 -4.65 2.08 2.21
N GLN A 152 -4.80 3.12 3.04
CA GLN A 152 -6.04 3.90 3.12
C GLN A 152 -6.40 4.53 1.77
N ARG A 153 -5.40 5.08 1.08
CA ARG A 153 -5.54 5.73 -0.23
C ARG A 153 -5.89 4.73 -1.33
N LEU A 154 -5.24 3.58 -1.38
CA LEU A 154 -5.58 2.49 -2.30
C LEU A 154 -6.96 1.89 -1.98
N GLY A 155 -7.26 1.66 -0.70
CA GLY A 155 -8.51 1.05 -0.23
C GLY A 155 -9.77 1.88 -0.48
N ASN A 156 -9.64 3.20 -0.64
CA ASN A 156 -10.75 4.05 -1.08
C ASN A 156 -11.02 3.94 -2.59
N ARG A 157 -10.01 3.63 -3.42
CA ARG A 157 -10.15 3.43 -4.87
C ARG A 157 -10.60 2.01 -5.22
N TYR A 158 -10.06 0.99 -4.57
CA TYR A 158 -10.29 -0.42 -4.90
C TYR A 158 -11.14 -1.13 -3.83
N ARG A 159 -12.35 -0.59 -3.59
CA ARG A 159 -13.21 -0.98 -2.46
C ARG A 159 -13.62 -2.47 -2.43
N ASP A 160 -13.63 -3.13 -3.57
CA ASP A 160 -14.14 -4.51 -3.72
C ASP A 160 -13.17 -5.60 -3.24
N HIS A 161 -11.89 -5.28 -3.08
CA HIS A 161 -10.87 -6.26 -2.67
C HIS A 161 -10.82 -6.43 -1.15
N ARG A 162 -11.71 -7.29 -0.62
CA ARG A 162 -11.81 -7.60 0.83
C ARG A 162 -10.46 -7.90 1.51
N ILE A 163 -9.57 -8.66 0.85
CA ILE A 163 -8.23 -9.01 1.37
C ILE A 163 -7.38 -7.78 1.68
N LEU A 164 -7.36 -6.77 0.81
CA LEU A 164 -6.62 -5.52 1.05
C LEU A 164 -7.18 -4.77 2.26
N ARG A 165 -8.51 -4.76 2.42
CA ARG A 165 -9.17 -4.13 3.58
C ARG A 165 -8.85 -4.86 4.88
N THR A 166 -8.85 -6.20 4.89
CA THR A 166 -8.47 -6.99 6.08
C THR A 166 -7.03 -6.71 6.49
N SER A 167 -6.08 -6.68 5.53
CA SER A 167 -4.67 -6.44 5.83
C SER A 167 -4.41 -5.01 6.34
N PHE A 168 -5.10 -4.02 5.78
CA PHE A 168 -5.08 -2.64 6.27
C PHE A 168 -5.53 -2.53 7.74
N TRP A 169 -6.71 -3.08 8.09
CA TRP A 169 -7.22 -3.01 9.46
C TRP A 169 -6.34 -3.78 10.45
N MET A 170 -5.80 -4.94 10.05
CA MET A 170 -4.85 -5.70 10.87
C MET A 170 -3.61 -4.85 11.22
N LYS A 171 -2.99 -4.19 10.24
CA LYS A 171 -1.84 -3.31 10.46
C LYS A 171 -2.19 -2.07 11.28
N LEU A 172 -3.31 -1.41 10.97
CA LEU A 172 -3.74 -0.22 11.70
C LEU A 172 -3.98 -0.52 13.20
N ILE A 173 -4.53 -1.69 13.53
CA ILE A 173 -4.71 -2.13 14.92
C ILE A 173 -3.35 -2.32 15.60
N PHE A 174 -2.40 -3.02 14.97
CA PHE A 174 -1.05 -3.18 15.53
C PHE A 174 -0.38 -1.82 15.78
N VAL A 175 -0.33 -0.95 14.77
CA VAL A 175 0.35 0.35 14.84
C VAL A 175 -0.27 1.26 15.92
N VAL A 176 -1.60 1.28 16.06
CA VAL A 176 -2.27 2.06 17.13
C VAL A 176 -1.94 1.49 18.51
N VAL A 177 -1.95 0.16 18.67
CA VAL A 177 -1.60 -0.50 19.93
C VAL A 177 -0.13 -0.27 20.29
N GLU A 178 0.78 -0.40 19.34
CA GLU A 178 2.22 -0.15 19.52
C GLU A 178 2.51 1.30 19.89
N ILE A 179 1.85 2.28 19.27
CA ILE A 179 1.99 3.71 19.64
C ILE A 179 1.49 3.96 21.07
N LEU A 180 0.34 3.42 21.46
CA LEU A 180 -0.20 3.57 22.83
C LEU A 180 0.71 2.92 23.87
N LEU A 181 1.26 1.74 23.59
CA LEU A 181 2.21 1.06 24.46
C LEU A 181 3.55 1.79 24.53
N ALA A 182 4.07 2.32 23.41
CA ALA A 182 5.31 3.09 23.37
C ALA A 182 5.19 4.39 24.17
N ILE A 183 4.05 5.08 24.13
CA ILE A 183 3.76 6.22 25.00
C ILE A 183 3.78 5.78 26.48
N GLY A 184 3.20 4.62 26.79
CA GLY A 184 3.27 4.02 28.13
C GLY A 184 4.71 3.76 28.59
N PHE A 185 5.50 3.03 27.79
CA PHE A 185 6.92 2.75 28.01
C PHE A 185 7.72 4.03 28.30
N ILE A 186 7.66 5.01 27.39
CA ILE A 186 8.37 6.29 27.52
C ILE A 186 7.95 7.01 28.81
N THR A 187 6.65 7.03 29.12
CA THR A 187 6.13 7.68 30.34
C THR A 187 6.65 7.00 31.61
N PHE A 188 6.58 5.66 31.70
CA PHE A 188 7.05 4.91 32.87
C PHE A 188 8.56 5.00 33.08
N THR A 189 9.34 5.06 31.99
CA THR A 189 10.78 5.33 32.05
C THR A 189 11.08 6.72 32.62
N PHE A 190 10.38 7.78 32.15
CA PHE A 190 10.58 9.14 32.67
C PHE A 190 10.18 9.31 34.15
N ILE A 191 9.18 8.57 34.64
CA ILE A 191 8.82 8.56 36.08
C ILE A 191 9.55 7.48 36.90
N THR A 192 10.68 6.96 36.38
CA THR A 192 11.57 5.98 37.01
C THR A 192 10.91 4.70 37.53
N LYS A 193 9.78 4.31 36.92
CA LYS A 193 9.05 3.05 37.17
C LYS A 193 9.58 1.92 36.29
N PHE A 194 10.88 1.63 36.44
CA PHE A 194 11.62 0.71 35.55
C PHE A 194 10.96 -0.65 35.38
N ASP A 195 10.44 -1.28 36.45
CA ASP A 195 9.75 -2.58 36.34
C ASP A 195 8.49 -2.52 35.46
N THR A 196 7.75 -1.41 35.52
CA THR A 196 6.59 -1.21 34.65
C THR A 196 7.04 -0.95 33.22
N ALA A 197 8.06 -0.11 33.02
CA ALA A 197 8.62 0.15 31.70
C ALA A 197 9.15 -1.12 31.03
N ALA A 198 9.89 -1.97 31.75
CA ALA A 198 10.39 -3.25 31.23
C ALA A 198 9.26 -4.18 30.78
N VAL A 199 8.18 -4.29 31.56
CA VAL A 199 6.98 -5.04 31.14
C VAL A 199 6.35 -4.47 29.86
N PHE A 200 6.29 -3.14 29.72
CA PHE A 200 5.83 -2.52 28.46
C PHE A 200 6.77 -2.82 27.29
N GLU A 201 8.10 -2.78 27.47
CA GLU A 201 9.07 -3.09 26.42
C GLU A 201 8.92 -4.53 25.90
N TRP A 202 8.86 -5.52 26.80
CA TRP A 202 8.61 -6.92 26.43
C TRP A 202 7.28 -7.08 25.66
N ILE A 203 6.20 -6.45 26.11
CA ILE A 203 4.90 -6.48 25.43
C ILE A 203 4.98 -5.85 24.03
N ILE A 204 5.65 -4.69 23.89
CA ILE A 204 5.87 -4.03 22.60
C ILE A 204 6.64 -4.95 21.65
N ALA A 205 7.73 -5.57 22.10
CA ALA A 205 8.57 -6.41 21.24
C ALA A 205 7.85 -7.68 20.76
N PHE A 206 7.03 -8.32 21.61
CA PHE A 206 6.18 -9.43 21.20
C PHE A 206 5.04 -9.01 20.26
N ILE A 207 4.47 -7.81 20.42
CA ILE A 207 3.47 -7.27 19.50
C ILE A 207 4.10 -6.88 18.16
N PHE A 208 5.30 -6.32 18.16
CA PHE A 208 6.09 -6.07 16.95
C PHE A 208 6.35 -7.38 16.20
N SER A 209 6.61 -8.49 16.91
CA SER A 209 6.69 -9.84 16.28
C SER A 209 5.43 -10.17 15.48
N ALA A 210 4.24 -9.92 16.04
CA ALA A 210 2.96 -10.15 15.37
C ALA A 210 2.71 -9.16 14.20
N TYR A 211 3.16 -7.92 14.34
CA TYR A 211 3.15 -6.92 13.26
C TYR A 211 4.04 -7.33 12.08
N LEU A 212 5.25 -7.86 12.32
CA LEU A 212 6.13 -8.43 11.28
C LEU A 212 5.41 -9.54 10.50
N PHE A 213 4.75 -10.47 11.19
CA PHE A 213 3.96 -11.52 10.56
C PHE A 213 2.78 -10.98 9.72
N SER A 214 2.22 -9.81 10.05
CA SER A 214 1.12 -9.21 9.27
C SER A 214 1.49 -8.87 7.81
N PHE A 215 2.78 -8.74 7.48
CA PHE A 215 3.24 -8.49 6.11
C PHE A 215 3.16 -9.72 5.20
N TYR A 216 3.05 -10.94 5.76
CA TYR A 216 2.73 -12.14 4.98
C TYR A 216 1.43 -11.96 4.17
N VAL A 217 0.42 -11.31 4.77
CA VAL A 217 -0.91 -11.11 4.17
C VAL A 217 -0.85 -10.23 2.91
N ASP A 218 0.14 -9.35 2.79
CA ASP A 218 0.33 -8.45 1.64
C ASP A 218 1.02 -9.16 0.47
N LEU A 219 1.99 -10.04 0.78
CA LEU A 219 2.82 -10.73 -0.21
C LEU A 219 2.23 -12.08 -0.65
N TYR A 220 1.33 -12.68 0.14
CA TYR A 220 0.66 -13.95 -0.20
C TYR A 220 -0.20 -13.89 -1.49
N PRO A 221 -1.03 -12.86 -1.75
CA PRO A 221 -1.81 -12.76 -3.00
C PRO A 221 -0.96 -12.84 -4.27
N ALA A 222 0.28 -12.36 -4.22
CA ALA A 222 1.21 -12.38 -5.36
C ALA A 222 1.55 -13.80 -5.86
N VAL A 223 1.33 -14.84 -5.06
CA VAL A 223 1.52 -16.26 -5.46
C VAL A 223 0.54 -16.65 -6.58
N ASN A 224 -0.68 -16.11 -6.53
CA ASN A 224 -1.77 -16.50 -7.43
C ASN A 224 -1.87 -15.58 -8.67
N THR A 225 -1.41 -14.33 -8.60
CA THR A 225 -1.28 -13.43 -9.77
C THR A 225 -0.08 -13.81 -10.64
N LYS A 226 -0.30 -14.85 -11.47
CA LYS A 226 0.61 -15.30 -12.53
C LYS A 226 0.38 -14.58 -13.87
N ASP A 227 -0.81 -14.04 -14.10
CA ASP A 227 -1.18 -13.32 -15.33
C ASP A 227 -1.60 -11.87 -14.98
N PRO A 228 -0.90 -10.83 -15.48
CA PRO A 228 -1.24 -9.44 -15.23
C PRO A 228 -2.63 -9.01 -15.74
N ARG A 229 -3.16 -9.71 -16.75
CA ARG A 229 -4.41 -9.31 -17.43
C ARG A 229 -5.63 -9.36 -16.50
N ASN A 230 -5.63 -10.29 -15.54
CA ASN A 230 -6.76 -10.53 -14.64
C ASN A 230 -6.98 -9.44 -13.57
N LEU A 231 -6.05 -8.48 -13.40
CA LEU A 231 -6.32 -7.27 -12.60
C LEU A 231 -6.97 -6.17 -13.44
N HIS A 232 -6.49 -5.93 -14.67
CA HIS A 232 -7.10 -4.93 -15.57
C HIS A 232 -8.52 -5.31 -16.02
N SER A 233 -8.90 -6.60 -15.97
CA SER A 233 -10.30 -7.03 -16.14
C SER A 233 -11.28 -6.48 -15.09
N LYS A 234 -10.77 -5.81 -14.03
CA LYS A 234 -11.56 -5.13 -12.99
C LYS A 234 -11.13 -3.68 -12.77
N GLU A 235 -10.79 -2.97 -13.84
CA GLU A 235 -10.98 -1.52 -13.77
C GLU A 235 -12.48 -1.23 -13.57
N PRO A 236 -12.87 -0.37 -12.61
CA PRO A 236 -14.26 0.00 -12.44
C PRO A 236 -14.70 0.68 -13.73
N HIS A 237 -15.73 0.14 -14.38
CA HIS A 237 -16.15 0.53 -15.73
C HIS A 237 -16.31 2.05 -15.77
N GLN A 238 -15.35 2.74 -16.42
CA GLN A 238 -15.37 4.19 -16.47
C GLN A 238 -16.71 4.58 -17.10
N SER A 239 -17.48 5.38 -16.37
CA SER A 239 -18.85 5.74 -16.75
C SER A 239 -18.80 6.65 -17.95
N ARG A 240 -18.67 6.03 -19.14
CA ARG A 240 -18.82 6.66 -20.44
C ARG A 240 -20.22 7.25 -20.46
N PHE A 241 -20.31 8.55 -20.18
CA PHE A 241 -21.54 9.32 -20.28
C PHE A 241 -22.23 8.94 -21.59
N PRO A 242 -23.47 8.40 -21.55
CA PRO A 242 -24.31 8.40 -22.73
C PRO A 242 -24.40 9.85 -23.20
N ALA A 243 -24.24 10.09 -24.51
CA ALA A 243 -24.52 11.41 -25.04
C ALA A 243 -25.99 11.72 -24.73
N VAL A 244 -26.26 12.89 -24.15
CA VAL A 244 -27.64 13.33 -23.89
C VAL A 244 -28.31 13.52 -25.24
N ALA A 245 -29.26 12.64 -25.54
CA ALA A 245 -30.15 12.68 -26.70
C ALA A 245 -31.57 12.48 -26.16
N ASP A 246 -32.50 13.27 -26.68
CA ASP A 246 -33.72 13.64 -25.96
C ASP A 246 -34.65 12.48 -25.58
N ALA A 247 -35.06 12.46 -24.31
CA ALA A 247 -36.10 11.60 -23.77
C ALA A 247 -36.77 12.28 -22.54
N ALA A 248 -37.38 13.45 -22.77
CA ALA A 248 -38.09 14.21 -21.75
C ALA A 248 -39.60 14.00 -21.85
N GLN A 249 -40.12 12.95 -21.21
CA GLN A 249 -41.56 12.70 -21.09
C GLN A 249 -41.85 11.86 -19.84
N GLU A 250 -42.84 12.32 -19.04
CA GLU A 250 -43.49 11.61 -17.92
C GLU A 250 -42.59 11.36 -16.67
N GLN A 251 -43.03 11.51 -15.41
CA GLN A 251 -44.38 11.78 -14.85
C GLN A 251 -44.28 12.31 -13.40
N GLU A 252 -44.91 13.47 -13.08
CA GLU A 252 -45.43 13.87 -11.75
C GLU A 252 -46.67 14.76 -12.06
N MET A 253 -47.92 14.34 -11.84
CA MET A 253 -48.67 13.99 -10.62
C MET A 253 -49.44 15.19 -10.02
N GLU A 254 -50.72 14.94 -9.70
CA GLU A 254 -51.75 15.90 -9.30
C GLU A 254 -51.44 16.69 -8.01
N GLU A 255 -51.80 17.98 -7.98
CA GLU A 255 -53.00 18.45 -7.26
C GLU A 255 -53.35 19.91 -7.66
N GLY A 256 -54.57 20.36 -7.36
CA GLY A 256 -55.17 21.54 -8.02
C GLY A 256 -55.40 22.78 -7.14
N HIS A 257 -55.32 23.96 -7.77
CA HIS A 257 -56.05 25.16 -7.35
C HIS A 257 -56.47 26.01 -8.55
N ALA A 258 -57.58 26.75 -8.41
CA ALA A 258 -58.27 27.39 -9.53
C ALA A 258 -58.14 28.92 -9.51
N THR A 259 -58.05 29.52 -10.71
CA THR A 259 -58.61 30.87 -10.96
C THR A 259 -59.04 31.03 -12.43
N ALA A 260 -60.17 31.71 -12.60
CA ALA A 260 -61.01 31.83 -13.79
C ALA A 260 -60.43 32.58 -15.02
N SER A 261 -61.25 32.56 -16.09
CA SER A 261 -61.30 33.54 -17.21
C SER A 261 -60.30 33.34 -18.36
N SER A 262 -60.68 33.39 -19.64
CA SER A 262 -62.02 33.41 -20.28
C SER A 262 -61.90 33.27 -21.81
N LEU A 263 -63.04 33.04 -22.47
CA LEU A 263 -63.28 33.06 -23.94
C LEU A 263 -62.76 31.85 -24.73
N GLN A 264 -63.38 31.38 -25.82
CA GLN A 264 -64.80 31.11 -26.18
C GLN A 264 -64.82 30.72 -27.67
N SER A 265 -65.78 29.89 -28.11
CA SER A 265 -66.13 29.55 -29.51
C SER A 265 -65.07 28.80 -30.35
N ASP A 266 -65.41 27.81 -31.20
CA ASP A 266 -66.67 27.05 -31.29
C ASP A 266 -66.48 25.72 -32.06
N THR A 267 -67.50 24.85 -32.00
CA THR A 267 -68.01 23.84 -32.97
C THR A 267 -67.14 23.38 -34.18
N ASP A 268 -67.18 22.12 -34.66
CA ASP A 268 -68.17 21.06 -34.44
C ASP A 268 -67.75 19.64 -34.91
N GLN A 269 -68.61 18.65 -34.60
CA GLN A 269 -68.97 17.39 -35.33
C GLN A 269 -67.83 16.49 -35.91
N LEU A 270 -67.66 15.22 -35.51
CA LEU A 270 -68.54 14.02 -35.47
C LEU A 270 -68.45 13.12 -36.71
N THR A 271 -68.18 11.82 -36.46
CA THR A 271 -68.32 10.65 -37.38
C THR A 271 -67.49 10.68 -38.68
N GLY A 272 -67.12 9.55 -39.29
CA GLY A 272 -67.35 8.14 -38.96
C GLY A 272 -67.51 7.30 -40.22
N GLY A 273 -67.32 5.97 -40.13
CA GLY A 273 -67.59 5.04 -41.24
C GLY A 273 -66.36 4.28 -41.76
N ARG A 274 -66.59 3.03 -42.13
CA ARG A 274 -65.64 2.12 -42.80
C ARG A 274 -66.20 1.73 -44.19
N TYR A 275 -65.32 1.17 -45.02
CA TYR A 275 -65.52 0.07 -45.99
C TYR A 275 -65.26 0.37 -47.47
N TYR A 276 -64.92 -0.73 -48.16
CA TYR A 276 -64.56 -0.93 -49.58
C TYR A 276 -63.15 -0.38 -49.96
N SER A 277 -62.17 -1.13 -50.49
CA SER A 277 -62.05 -2.43 -51.23
C SER A 277 -61.97 -2.28 -52.76
N ALA A 278 -61.28 -3.25 -53.42
CA ALA A 278 -60.93 -3.31 -54.85
C ALA A 278 -59.93 -2.23 -55.35
N ASP A 279 -59.04 -2.48 -56.34
CA ASP A 279 -58.56 -3.73 -56.96
C ASP A 279 -57.24 -3.51 -57.76
N ALA A 280 -56.76 -4.53 -58.48
CA ALA A 280 -55.82 -4.47 -59.64
C ALA A 280 -54.37 -3.96 -59.41
N THR A 281 -53.29 -4.77 -59.42
CA THR A 281 -52.61 -5.52 -60.52
C THR A 281 -51.77 -4.70 -61.52
N GLY A 282 -50.46 -5.00 -61.61
CA GLY A 282 -49.47 -4.48 -62.58
C GLY A 282 -48.11 -4.20 -61.90
N VAL A 283 -47.01 -4.97 -61.97
CA VAL A 283 -46.32 -5.78 -63.01
C VAL A 283 -45.26 -4.98 -63.82
N THR A 284 -44.02 -5.51 -63.84
CA THR A 284 -42.80 -5.07 -64.58
C THR A 284 -42.22 -3.69 -64.23
N VAL A 285 -40.99 -3.55 -63.70
CA VAL A 285 -39.62 -3.89 -64.17
C VAL A 285 -38.98 -2.80 -65.05
N GLY A 286 -37.81 -2.31 -64.63
CA GLY A 286 -36.96 -1.40 -65.41
C GLY A 286 -35.64 -1.07 -64.69
N SER A 287 -34.53 -1.61 -65.18
CA SER A 287 -33.18 -1.35 -64.65
C SER A 287 -32.52 -0.14 -65.33
N GLY A 288 -31.65 0.58 -64.61
CA GLY A 288 -30.79 1.63 -65.18
C GLY A 288 -29.47 1.73 -64.40
N ALA A 289 -28.34 1.94 -65.09
CA ALA A 289 -27.01 1.91 -64.50
C ALA A 289 -26.08 3.00 -65.07
N GLY A 290 -25.14 3.47 -64.25
CA GLY A 290 -24.04 4.39 -64.58
C GLY A 290 -23.38 4.86 -63.27
N SER A 291 -22.11 4.61 -62.94
CA SER A 291 -20.84 4.80 -63.66
C SER A 291 -20.22 6.18 -63.40
N GLY A 292 -19.10 6.23 -62.67
CA GLY A 292 -18.32 7.45 -62.36
C GLY A 292 -17.04 7.14 -61.57
N ASN A 293 -15.86 7.40 -62.15
CA ASN A 293 -14.54 7.03 -61.62
C ASN A 293 -13.96 8.06 -60.61
N GLY A 294 -12.98 7.66 -59.79
CA GLY A 294 -12.06 8.62 -59.13
C GLY A 294 -11.14 8.08 -58.03
N ALA A 295 -9.86 7.85 -58.34
CA ALA A 295 -8.74 7.58 -57.40
C ALA A 295 -7.39 7.61 -58.15
N PRO A 296 -6.20 7.64 -57.50
CA PRO A 296 -5.80 8.20 -56.20
C PRO A 296 -4.68 9.28 -56.35
N VAL A 297 -4.15 9.87 -55.25
CA VAL A 297 -2.98 10.80 -55.31
C VAL A 297 -2.01 10.66 -54.11
N VAL A 298 -0.72 10.41 -54.40
CA VAL A 298 0.48 10.35 -53.52
C VAL A 298 1.74 10.42 -54.45
N PRO A 299 2.97 10.87 -54.08
CA PRO A 299 3.47 11.91 -53.15
C PRO A 299 4.10 13.09 -53.97
N PRO A 300 5.18 13.83 -53.58
CA PRO A 300 6.57 13.33 -53.49
C PRO A 300 7.40 13.83 -52.26
N ALA A 301 8.71 13.56 -52.23
CA ALA A 301 9.68 13.89 -51.15
C ALA A 301 10.99 14.54 -51.70
N VAL A 302 12.13 14.47 -50.96
CA VAL A 302 13.47 15.16 -51.09
C VAL A 302 13.60 16.38 -50.14
N GLY A 303 14.72 16.74 -49.47
CA GLY A 303 16.12 16.25 -49.34
C GLY A 303 17.10 17.45 -49.12
N GLN A 304 18.38 17.38 -48.71
CA GLN A 304 19.28 16.34 -48.15
C GLN A 304 20.62 17.04 -47.68
N ASN A 305 21.48 16.39 -46.84
CA ASN A 305 22.84 16.85 -46.38
C ASN A 305 22.83 18.04 -45.36
N GLY A 306 23.88 18.41 -44.60
CA GLY A 306 25.27 17.96 -44.33
C GLY A 306 26.03 19.07 -43.51
N HIS A 307 27.26 18.97 -42.99
CA HIS A 307 28.23 17.87 -42.76
C HIS A 307 29.42 18.37 -41.84
N HIS A 308 30.17 17.47 -41.16
CA HIS A 308 31.38 17.75 -40.30
C HIS A 308 31.15 18.57 -39.00
N HIS A 309 32.03 18.62 -37.97
CA HIS A 309 33.49 18.38 -37.85
C HIS A 309 33.89 17.63 -36.54
N ALA A 310 35.19 17.33 -36.34
CA ALA A 310 35.72 16.57 -35.18
C ALA A 310 37.05 17.14 -34.60
N ASN A 311 37.45 16.63 -33.42
CA ASN A 311 38.83 16.32 -32.93
C ASN A 311 39.24 16.89 -31.54
N GLY A 312 40.05 16.13 -30.78
CA GLY A 312 40.81 16.51 -29.56
C GLY A 312 40.02 16.52 -28.23
N GLY A 313 40.59 16.20 -27.04
CA GLY A 313 41.86 15.53 -26.71
C GLY A 313 42.66 16.21 -25.57
N GLY A 314 43.01 15.50 -24.48
CA GLY A 314 44.04 15.94 -23.52
C GLY A 314 43.82 15.74 -22.00
N HIS A 315 44.52 14.75 -21.42
CA HIS A 315 45.35 14.78 -20.19
C HIS A 315 44.98 15.53 -18.86
N SER A 316 45.22 14.78 -17.77
CA SER A 316 45.95 15.12 -16.50
C SER A 316 45.36 15.97 -15.35
N ASN A 317 45.25 15.29 -14.20
CA ASN A 317 45.81 15.59 -12.86
C ASN A 317 45.32 16.74 -11.95
N ASN A 318 45.33 16.41 -10.64
CA ASN A 318 45.25 17.25 -9.43
C ASN A 318 43.91 17.99 -9.21
N PHE A 319 43.31 18.01 -8.02
CA PHE A 319 43.81 17.73 -6.66
C PHE A 319 43.08 16.57 -5.96
#